data_AF-F0YWN8-F1
#
_entry.id   AF-F0YWN8-F1
#
_cell.length_a   1.000
_cell.length_b   1.000
_cell.length_c   1.000
_cell.angle_alpha   90.00
_cell.angle_beta   90.00
_cell.angle_gamma   90.00
#
_symmetry.space_group_name_H-M   'P 1'
#
loop_
_entity.id
_entity.type
_entity.pdbx_description
1 polymer ?
#
loop_
_entity_poly.entity_id
_entity_poly.type
_entity_poly.pdbx_seq_one_letter_code
_entity_poly.pdbx_strand_id
1 'polypeptide(L)'
;MANTTFTPITGMIRNITPFSGECCSQLISLLTDNGPVNFVASPNTYIVNNTFLLPGMRVTAFYDPNQPVPLIFPPQYRAAVISVAMRNEQIAYGFFDRNLLAADQSLQLNIGPSTNVVTGNGQRFNCSIGGRNLIVFYSNTTRSIPPQTTPRKIIVLC
;
A
#
# COMPACT_ATOMS: atom_id res chain seq x y z
N MET A 1 -5.58 -16.08 12.49
CA MET A 1 -5.69 -14.84 11.70
C MET A 1 -5.08 -15.16 10.35
N ALA A 2 -5.85 -15.14 9.27
CA ALA A 2 -5.30 -15.43 7.95
C ALA A 2 -4.24 -14.37 7.63
N ASN A 3 -3.06 -14.79 7.18
CA ASN A 3 -2.02 -13.89 6.69
C ASN A 3 -2.51 -13.24 5.39
N THR A 4 -3.25 -12.14 5.50
CA THR A 4 -3.72 -11.37 4.34
C THR A 4 -2.53 -10.74 3.63
N THR A 5 -2.24 -11.25 2.44
CA THR A 5 -1.27 -10.69 1.50
C THR A 5 -1.96 -9.64 0.65
N PHE A 6 -1.32 -8.50 0.42
CA PHE A 6 -1.89 -7.43 -0.41
C PHE A 6 -1.09 -7.27 -1.69
N THR A 7 -1.79 -7.10 -2.81
CA THR A 7 -1.16 -6.92 -4.11
C THR A 7 -1.06 -5.45 -4.46
N PRO A 8 0.14 -4.90 -4.73
CA PRO A 8 0.31 -3.53 -5.19
C PRO A 8 -0.03 -3.39 -6.67
N ILE A 9 -0.72 -2.31 -7.03
CA ILE A 9 -0.83 -1.81 -8.40
C ILE A 9 -0.42 -0.34 -8.41
N THR A 10 0.59 -0.02 -9.22
CA THR A 10 1.08 1.34 -9.39
C THR A 10 0.62 1.91 -10.72
N GLY A 11 0.12 3.15 -10.71
CA GLY A 11 -0.35 3.83 -11.91
C GLY A 11 -0.54 5.32 -11.70
N MET A 12 -0.90 6.02 -12.77
CA MET A 12 -1.29 7.43 -12.71
C MET A 12 -2.79 7.59 -12.61
N ILE A 13 -3.27 8.42 -11.69
CA ILE A 13 -4.68 8.76 -11.57
C ILE A 13 -5.13 9.50 -12.84
N ARG A 14 -6.13 8.95 -13.52
CA ARG A 14 -6.78 9.55 -14.69
C ARG A 14 -8.02 10.33 -14.30
N ASN A 15 -8.82 9.76 -13.41
CA ASN A 15 -10.09 10.35 -12.98
C ASN A 15 -10.47 9.86 -11.58
N ILE A 16 -11.27 10.66 -10.87
CA ILE A 16 -11.87 10.31 -9.58
C ILE A 16 -13.34 10.72 -9.66
N THR A 17 -14.26 9.78 -9.49
CA THR A 17 -15.71 10.04 -9.50
C THR A 17 -16.37 9.43 -8.27
N PRO A 18 -17.55 9.91 -7.83
CA PRO A 18 -18.35 9.21 -6.83
C PRO A 18 -18.65 7.78 -7.29
N PHE A 19 -18.58 6.82 -6.36
CA PHE A 19 -18.90 5.42 -6.64
C PHE A 19 -20.33 5.12 -6.20
N SER A 20 -21.15 4.58 -7.11
CA SER A 20 -22.54 4.19 -6.83
C SER A 20 -23.45 5.31 -6.29
N GLY A 21 -23.11 6.59 -6.56
CA GLY A 21 -23.86 7.74 -6.07
C GLY A 21 -23.61 8.09 -4.59
N GLU A 22 -22.73 7.37 -3.91
CA GLU A 22 -22.36 7.65 -2.51
C GLU A 22 -21.14 8.58 -2.45
N CYS A 23 -21.21 9.68 -1.69
CA CYS A 23 -20.09 10.61 -1.56
C CYS A 23 -18.91 10.06 -0.74
N CYS A 24 -19.16 9.06 0.12
CA CYS A 24 -18.14 8.44 0.97
C CYS A 24 -17.30 7.38 0.25
N SER A 25 -17.71 7.00 -0.97
CA SER A 25 -17.01 6.03 -1.80
C SER A 25 -16.64 6.68 -3.13
N GLN A 26 -15.39 6.53 -3.55
CA GLN A 26 -14.88 7.11 -4.80
C GLN A 26 -14.32 6.01 -5.70
N LEU A 27 -14.58 6.12 -6.99
CA LEU A 27 -13.96 5.31 -8.02
C LEU A 27 -12.75 6.07 -8.56
N ILE A 28 -11.57 5.50 -8.37
CA ILE A 28 -10.28 6.04 -8.79
C ILE A 28 -9.81 5.23 -9.99
N SER A 29 -9.80 5.86 -11.16
CA SER A 29 -9.30 5.22 -12.39
C SER A 29 -7.80 5.46 -12.53
N LEU A 30 -7.03 4.38 -12.56
CA LEU A 30 -5.59 4.39 -12.76
C LEU A 30 -5.25 3.95 -14.18
N LEU A 31 -4.27 4.61 -14.79
CA LEU A 31 -3.56 4.10 -15.96
C LEU A 31 -2.26 3.47 -15.48
N THR A 32 -2.13 2.16 -15.68
CA THR A 32 -0.94 1.37 -15.34
C THR A 32 -0.21 0.96 -16.61
N ASP A 33 1.00 0.40 -16.46
CA ASP A 33 1.78 -0.11 -17.60
C ASP A 33 1.08 -1.31 -18.28
N ASN A 34 0.20 -2.02 -17.56
CA ASN A 34 -0.57 -3.17 -18.05
C ASN A 34 -1.99 -2.78 -18.52
N GLY A 35 -2.32 -1.49 -18.58
CA GLY A 35 -3.63 -1.00 -18.96
C GLY A 35 -4.41 -0.31 -17.83
N PRO A 36 -5.67 0.09 -18.08
CA PRO A 36 -6.50 0.79 -17.10
C PRO A 36 -6.98 -0.16 -16.00
N VAL A 37 -7.04 0.34 -14.76
CA VAL A 37 -7.57 -0.36 -13.59
C VAL A 37 -8.37 0.62 -12.74
N ASN A 38 -9.48 0.19 -12.16
CA ASN A 38 -10.26 1.00 -11.25
C ASN A 38 -10.10 0.52 -9.81
N PHE A 39 -9.99 1.47 -8.88
CA PHE A 39 -9.98 1.22 -7.44
C PHE A 39 -11.16 1.92 -6.78
N VAL A 40 -11.93 1.18 -5.99
CA VAL A 40 -12.95 1.74 -5.10
C VAL A 40 -12.27 2.12 -3.78
N ALA A 41 -12.16 3.41 -3.52
CA ALA A 41 -11.81 3.96 -2.22
C ALA A 41 -13.08 4.13 -1.39
N SER A 42 -13.15 3.45 -0.25
CA SER A 42 -14.29 3.47 0.68
C SER A 42 -13.88 4.12 2.01
N PRO A 43 -14.80 4.32 2.98
CA PRO A 43 -14.44 4.82 4.31
C PRO A 43 -13.37 4.00 5.03
N ASN A 44 -13.24 2.71 4.68
CA ASN A 44 -12.26 1.81 5.26
C ASN A 44 -10.91 1.81 4.54
N THR A 45 -10.78 2.53 3.42
CA THR A 45 -9.53 2.63 2.67
C THR A 45 -8.58 3.58 3.38
N TYR A 46 -7.40 3.09 3.74
CA TYR A 46 -6.37 3.94 4.37
C TYR A 46 -5.58 4.71 3.31
N ILE A 47 -5.82 6.02 3.22
CA ILE A 47 -5.04 6.93 2.37
C ILE A 47 -3.88 7.47 3.19
N VAL A 48 -2.65 7.15 2.77
CA VAL A 48 -1.43 7.53 3.49
C VAL A 48 -1.33 9.05 3.65
N ASN A 49 -1.04 9.48 4.89
CA ASN A 49 -0.96 10.88 5.33
C ASN A 49 -2.23 11.70 5.05
N ASN A 50 -3.40 11.06 4.86
CA ASN A 50 -4.65 11.75 4.49
C ASN A 50 -4.48 12.65 3.26
N THR A 51 -3.61 12.24 2.33
CA THR A 51 -3.27 13.04 1.14
C THR A 51 -4.49 13.18 0.24
N PHE A 52 -4.80 14.41 -0.19
CA PHE A 52 -5.83 14.63 -1.20
C PHE A 52 -5.38 14.07 -2.56
N LEU A 53 -6.12 13.09 -3.09
CA LEU A 53 -5.80 12.45 -4.35
C LEU A 53 -6.33 13.27 -5.52
N LEU A 54 -5.51 13.46 -6.55
CA LEU A 54 -5.81 14.27 -7.73
C LEU A 54 -5.42 13.53 -9.03
N PRO A 55 -6.14 13.76 -10.14
CA PRO A 55 -5.68 13.37 -11.47
C PRO A 55 -4.25 13.85 -11.75
N GLY A 56 -3.44 12.99 -12.36
CA GLY A 56 -2.03 13.22 -12.64
C GLY A 56 -1.06 12.71 -11.57
N MET A 57 -1.54 12.39 -10.37
CA MET A 57 -0.67 11.80 -9.33
C MET A 57 -0.33 10.34 -9.65
N ARG A 58 0.92 9.94 -9.43
CA ARG A 58 1.34 8.54 -9.45
C ARG A 58 1.12 7.94 -8.05
N VAL A 59 0.34 6.88 -7.97
CA VAL A 59 -0.02 6.21 -6.71
C VAL A 59 0.22 4.72 -6.80
N THR A 60 0.43 4.10 -5.65
CA THR A 60 0.35 2.65 -5.45
C THR A 60 -0.87 2.35 -4.61
N ALA A 61 -1.79 1.58 -5.16
CA ALA A 61 -2.98 1.09 -4.49
C ALA A 61 -2.81 -0.41 -4.18
N PHE A 62 -3.20 -0.81 -2.98
CA PHE A 62 -3.14 -2.19 -2.51
C PHE A 62 -4.55 -2.74 -2.37
N TYR A 63 -4.76 -3.97 -2.83
CA TYR A 63 -6.02 -4.71 -2.62
C TYR A 63 -5.72 -6.12 -2.12
N ASP A 64 -6.73 -6.75 -1.52
CA ASP A 64 -6.68 -8.15 -1.10
C ASP A 64 -7.12 -9.04 -2.28
N PRO A 65 -6.24 -9.90 -2.83
CA PRO A 65 -6.57 -10.76 -3.95
C PRO A 65 -7.57 -11.88 -3.60
N ASN A 66 -7.83 -12.13 -2.31
CA ASN A 66 -8.80 -13.13 -1.86
C ASN A 66 -10.24 -12.59 -1.83
N GLN A 67 -10.44 -11.28 -2.04
CA GLN A 67 -11.77 -10.70 -2.13
C GLN A 67 -12.39 -10.97 -3.51
N PRO A 68 -13.71 -11.23 -3.58
CA PRO A 68 -14.37 -11.44 -4.87
C PRO A 68 -14.33 -10.17 -5.72
N VAL A 69 -13.89 -10.32 -6.97
CA VAL A 69 -13.76 -9.23 -7.96
C VAL A 69 -14.71 -9.47 -9.14
N PRO A 70 -15.49 -8.45 -9.58
CA PRO A 70 -16.33 -8.56 -10.77
C PRO A 70 -15.50 -8.78 -12.05
N LEU A 71 -15.96 -9.68 -12.92
CA LEU A 71 -15.32 -9.96 -14.22
C LEU A 71 -15.77 -8.95 -15.29
N ILE A 72 -15.36 -7.69 -15.12
CA ILE A 72 -15.65 -6.58 -16.04
C ILE A 72 -14.38 -5.82 -16.42
N PHE A 73 -14.45 -5.03 -17.50
CA PHE A 73 -13.34 -4.20 -17.96
C PHE A 73 -13.67 -2.70 -17.92
N PRO A 74 -12.79 -1.82 -17.38
CA PRO A 74 -11.57 -2.14 -16.63
C PRO A 74 -11.87 -2.91 -15.33
N PRO A 75 -10.95 -3.75 -14.84
CA PRO A 75 -11.14 -4.47 -13.57
C PRO A 75 -11.29 -3.47 -12.41
N GLN A 76 -12.12 -3.83 -11.43
CA GLN A 76 -12.43 -2.97 -10.28
C GLN A 76 -12.04 -3.66 -8.97
N TYR A 77 -11.08 -3.08 -8.24
CA TYR A 77 -10.62 -3.61 -6.96
C TYR A 77 -11.04 -2.72 -5.79
N ARG A 78 -11.23 -3.30 -4.61
CA ARG A 78 -11.42 -2.53 -3.37
C ARG A 78 -10.06 -2.18 -2.79
N ALA A 79 -9.79 -0.89 -2.63
CA ALA A 79 -8.51 -0.44 -2.09
C ALA A 79 -8.47 -0.63 -0.56
N ALA A 80 -7.46 -1.33 -0.07
CA ALA A 80 -7.11 -1.40 1.34
C ALA A 80 -6.25 -0.19 1.74
N VAL A 81 -5.21 0.09 0.96
CA VAL A 81 -4.28 1.21 1.18
C VAL A 81 -4.03 1.92 -0.15
N ILE A 82 -4.00 3.26 -0.13
CA ILE A 82 -3.54 4.06 -1.27
C ILE A 82 -2.45 5.01 -0.78
N SER A 83 -1.35 5.06 -1.51
CA SER A 83 -0.24 5.95 -1.20
C SER A 83 0.34 6.58 -2.46
N VAL A 84 0.78 7.83 -2.33
CA VAL A 84 1.50 8.52 -3.40
C VAL A 84 2.87 7.87 -3.57
N ALA A 85 3.19 7.43 -4.79
CA ALA A 85 4.45 6.79 -5.10
C ALA A 85 5.46 7.83 -5.57
N MET A 86 6.56 8.00 -4.82
CA MET A 86 7.68 8.84 -5.25
C MET A 86 8.50 8.15 -6.35
N ARG A 87 9.29 8.93 -7.09
CA ARG A 87 10.24 8.35 -8.07
C ARG A 87 11.26 7.49 -7.32
N ASN A 88 11.53 6.31 -7.87
CA ASN A 88 12.47 5.33 -7.31
C ASN A 88 12.11 4.88 -5.87
N GLU A 89 10.86 5.00 -5.46
CA GLU A 89 10.35 4.48 -4.19
C GLU A 89 9.35 3.36 -4.49
N GLN A 90 9.54 2.25 -3.80
CA GLN A 90 8.64 1.11 -3.74
C GLN A 90 7.91 1.14 -2.39
N ILE A 91 6.69 0.60 -2.42
CA ILE A 91 5.84 0.53 -1.24
C ILE A 91 5.46 -0.93 -1.07
N ALA A 92 5.61 -1.46 0.14
CA ALA A 92 5.06 -2.74 0.54
C ALA A 92 4.00 -2.54 1.61
N TYR A 93 2.98 -3.38 1.61
CA TYR A 93 1.95 -3.39 2.63
C TYR A 93 1.59 -4.82 2.99
N GLY A 94 1.63 -5.15 4.27
CA GLY A 94 1.26 -6.48 4.76
C GLY A 94 1.68 -6.71 6.19
N PHE A 95 1.46 -7.94 6.66
CA PHE A 95 1.90 -8.40 7.97
C PHE A 95 3.39 -8.76 7.94
N PHE A 96 4.13 -8.28 8.93
CA PHE A 96 5.53 -8.64 9.16
C PHE A 96 5.64 -9.36 10.50
N ASP A 97 6.33 -10.49 10.52
CA ASP A 97 6.50 -11.31 11.72
C ASP A 97 7.45 -10.64 12.74
N ARG A 98 7.79 -11.36 13.82
CA ARG A 98 8.69 -10.85 14.86
C ARG A 98 10.12 -10.62 14.36
N ASN A 99 10.52 -11.27 13.26
CA ASN A 99 11.81 -11.12 12.60
C ASN A 99 11.76 -10.13 11.42
N LEU A 100 10.64 -9.41 11.27
CA LEU A 100 10.38 -8.47 10.19
C LEU A 100 10.45 -9.10 8.79
N LEU A 101 10.05 -10.37 8.71
CA LEU A 101 9.80 -11.04 7.44
C LEU A 101 8.34 -10.85 7.06
N ALA A 102 8.10 -10.41 5.82
CA ALA A 102 6.76 -10.30 5.26
C ALA A 102 6.07 -11.68 5.23
N ALA A 103 4.76 -11.70 5.46
CA ALA A 103 4.01 -12.95 5.55
C ALA A 103 4.03 -13.79 4.25
N ASP A 104 4.24 -13.17 3.10
CA ASP A 104 4.43 -13.80 1.79
C ASP A 104 5.90 -14.13 1.47
N GLN A 105 6.81 -13.90 2.41
CA GLN A 105 8.26 -14.07 2.27
C GLN A 105 8.87 -13.20 1.16
N SER A 106 8.16 -12.17 0.68
CA SER A 106 8.62 -11.31 -0.42
C SER A 106 9.72 -10.34 -0.02
N LEU A 107 9.79 -9.98 1.27
CA LEU A 107 10.65 -8.92 1.77
C LEU A 107 11.01 -9.13 3.24
N GLN A 108 12.28 -8.94 3.58
CA GLN A 108 12.75 -8.85 4.96
C GLN A 108 13.28 -7.45 5.25
N LEU A 109 12.90 -6.88 6.40
CA LEU A 109 13.29 -5.52 6.79
C LEU A 109 14.48 -5.53 7.73
N ASN A 110 15.46 -4.68 7.44
CA ASN A 110 16.57 -4.34 8.32
C ASN A 110 16.42 -2.89 8.77
N ILE A 111 16.12 -2.65 10.05
CA ILE A 111 15.83 -1.30 10.53
C ILE A 111 17.13 -0.51 10.72
N GLY A 112 17.28 0.54 9.93
CA GLY A 112 18.42 1.45 10.03
C GLY A 112 18.15 2.61 11.00
N PRO A 113 19.21 3.31 11.44
CA PRO A 113 19.07 4.47 12.34
C PRO A 113 18.30 5.65 11.70
N SER A 114 18.25 5.70 10.36
CA SER A 114 17.53 6.71 9.59
C SER A 114 16.09 6.31 9.24
N THR A 115 15.66 5.09 9.59
CA THR A 115 14.30 4.63 9.32
C THR A 115 13.30 5.40 10.19
N ASN A 116 12.42 6.18 9.56
CA ASN A 116 11.38 6.90 10.26
C ASN A 116 10.17 5.98 10.54
N VAL A 117 9.94 5.65 11.80
CA VAL A 117 8.82 4.78 12.22
C VAL A 117 7.72 5.61 12.88
N VAL A 118 6.54 5.57 12.27
CA VAL A 118 5.37 6.34 12.73
C VAL A 118 4.11 5.48 12.77
N THR A 119 3.11 5.91 13.53
CA THR A 119 1.76 5.36 13.51
C THR A 119 0.97 5.84 12.29
N GLY A 120 -0.19 5.23 12.03
CA GLY A 120 -1.10 5.66 10.96
C GLY A 120 -1.56 7.13 11.01
N ASN A 121 -1.56 7.76 12.19
CA ASN A 121 -1.84 9.19 12.37
C ASN A 121 -0.58 10.07 12.45
N GLY A 122 0.59 9.53 12.09
CA GLY A 122 1.84 10.29 11.97
C GLY A 122 2.61 10.54 13.27
N GLN A 123 2.19 9.96 14.40
CA GLN A 123 2.94 10.07 15.67
C GLN A 123 4.14 9.14 15.68
N ARG A 124 5.18 9.50 16.44
CA ARG A 124 6.37 8.65 16.59
C ARG A 124 5.98 7.32 17.25
N PHE A 125 6.44 6.20 16.68
CA PHE A 125 6.20 4.87 17.24
C PHE A 125 7.49 4.33 17.90
N ASN A 126 7.43 4.08 19.21
CA ASN A 126 8.60 3.66 20.02
C ASN A 126 8.54 2.20 20.49
N CYS A 127 7.55 1.42 20.06
CA CYS A 127 7.41 0.02 20.42
C CYS A 127 8.05 -0.91 19.36
N SER A 128 8.08 -2.21 19.63
CA SER A 128 8.47 -3.19 18.61
C SER A 128 7.46 -3.19 17.45
N ILE A 129 7.99 -3.07 16.23
CA ILE A 129 7.22 -3.12 14.98
C ILE A 129 6.96 -4.56 14.49
N GLY A 130 7.64 -5.55 15.06
CA GLY A 130 7.47 -6.95 14.66
C GLY A 130 6.12 -7.52 15.10
N GLY A 131 5.55 -8.39 14.26
CA GLY A 131 4.23 -8.99 14.48
C GLY A 131 3.08 -8.02 14.21
N ARG A 132 3.20 -7.14 13.21
CA ARG A 132 2.21 -6.08 12.91
C ARG A 132 2.02 -5.89 11.42
N ASN A 133 0.92 -5.22 11.05
CA ASN A 133 0.71 -4.73 9.69
C ASN A 133 1.47 -3.43 9.47
N LEU A 134 2.35 -3.42 8.47
CA LEU A 134 3.23 -2.30 8.17
C LEU A 134 3.02 -1.83 6.73
N ILE A 135 3.06 -0.51 6.52
CA ILE A 135 3.27 0.09 5.21
C ILE A 135 4.72 0.58 5.17
N VAL A 136 5.50 0.03 4.25
CA VAL A 136 6.95 0.18 4.20
C VAL A 136 7.33 0.90 2.92
N PHE A 137 8.11 1.98 3.06
CA PHE A 137 8.65 2.77 1.95
C PHE A 137 10.15 2.52 1.84
N TYR A 138 10.59 2.02 0.69
CA TYR A 138 11.97 1.64 0.42
C TYR A 138 12.33 1.86 -1.04
N SER A 139 13.61 1.93 -1.39
CA SER A 139 14.04 2.20 -2.77
C SER A 139 14.78 1.02 -3.43
N ASN A 140 15.53 0.26 -2.63
CA ASN A 140 16.42 -0.79 -3.13
C ASN A 140 16.35 -2.01 -2.21
N THR A 141 16.54 -3.19 -2.78
CA THR A 141 16.66 -4.47 -2.07
C THR A 141 18.00 -5.13 -2.37
N THR A 142 18.45 -6.01 -1.48
CA THR A 142 19.58 -6.90 -1.73
C THR A 142 19.18 -8.02 -2.70
N ARG A 143 20.18 -8.74 -3.22
CA ARG A 143 19.96 -9.95 -4.05
C ARG A 143 19.81 -11.25 -3.24
N SER A 144 19.63 -11.14 -1.92
CA SER A 144 19.42 -12.28 -1.04
C SER A 144 18.04 -12.93 -1.28
N ILE A 145 17.85 -14.16 -0.79
CA ILE A 145 16.56 -14.84 -0.79
C ILE A 145 16.21 -15.15 0.68
N PRO A 146 15.20 -14.47 1.29
CA PRO A 146 14.40 -13.39 0.70
C PRO A 146 15.19 -12.10 0.50
N PRO A 147 14.77 -11.21 -0.42
CA PRO A 147 15.36 -9.89 -0.58
C PRO A 147 15.25 -9.08 0.72
N GLN A 148 16.32 -8.36 1.06
CA GLN A 148 16.36 -7.53 2.25
C GLN A 148 16.39 -6.05 1.90
N THR A 149 15.78 -5.20 2.72
CA THR A 149 15.84 -3.73 2.53
C THR A 149 15.99 -2.98 3.84
N THR A 150 16.61 -1.81 3.77
CA THR A 150 16.59 -0.81 4.83
C THR A 150 15.58 0.27 4.46
N PRO A 151 14.38 0.28 5.06
CA PRO A 151 13.33 1.20 4.66
C PRO A 151 13.61 2.62 5.12
N ARG A 152 13.16 3.60 4.33
CA ARG A 152 13.20 5.01 4.67
C ARG A 152 12.12 5.36 5.70
N LYS A 153 10.92 4.83 5.51
CA LYS A 153 9.75 5.10 6.36
C LYS A 153 8.95 3.82 6.58
N ILE A 154 8.45 3.65 7.80
CA ILE A 154 7.50 2.60 8.17
C ILE A 154 6.31 3.28 8.83
N ILE A 155 5.11 2.94 8.37
CA ILE A 155 3.86 3.28 9.03
C ILE A 155 3.30 2.01 9.66
N VAL A 156 3.14 2.04 10.98
CA VAL A 156 2.55 0.97 11.76
C VAL A 156 1.04 1.17 11.81
N LEU A 157 0.29 0.19 11.34
CA LEU A 157 -1.16 0.14 11.52
C LEU A 157 -1.44 -0.52 12.88
N CYS A 158 -2.01 0.27 13.79
CA CYS A 158 -2.32 -0.10 15.17
C CYS A 158 -3.77 -0.56 15.31
#